data_AF-A0A959N462-F1
#
_entry.id   AF-A0A959N462-F1
#
_cell.length_a   1.000
_cell.length_b   1.000
_cell.length_c   1.000
_cell.angle_alpha   90.00
_cell.angle_beta   90.00
_cell.angle_gamma   90.00
#
_symmetry.space_group_name_H-M   'P 1'
#
loop_
_entity.id
_entity.type
_entity.pdbx_description
1 polymer ?
#
loop_
_entity_poly.entity_id
_entity_poly.type
_entity_poly.pdbx_seq_one_letter_code
_entity_poly.pdbx_strand_id
1 'polypeptide(L)'
;MTISNKNIIDLLTEARVKGISVFHENGKLRYIIDKNINKDAVDKELIAKLSEHKTEILDFLKSESGDFDLINAEKARIIPFDRSSYSRLPLSFSQERLLFIDRLEGTSQYHIPAVLRLKGILNKEALEFALQNIVNRHEVLRTVIRENEGLGFQYIKEKDSWKLEQIDGSVYKDNGDGLQNYINDSINSPFDLSEDHMMRATLIRINDNEHILVITLHHIASDGWSISIIVKELVEFYKAYEENREADLSPLPIQYADFSMWQRNYLQGEVLEKKLGYWKDKLKDSEPLQLPVDFERPPVQSTRGAIASFSIDKEFSDSLNAISQKNGVTMFMTLLSAFNVLLYRYSGQENFTIGSPIAGRQQEETEALIGFFINTLALRSEVTGQETFNELLQKVKTSTLGAYEHQEVPFEKIVDSVVKQRDMSRSPVFQVTFALQNTPKVP
;
A
#
# COMPACT_ATOMS: atom_id res chain seq x y z
N MET A 1 7.97 29.80 31.72
CA MET A 1 9.14 29.81 30.81
C MET A 1 8.59 29.59 29.42
N THR A 2 8.87 30.47 28.46
CA THR A 2 8.36 30.34 27.09
C THR A 2 8.96 29.09 26.45
N ILE A 3 8.13 28.08 26.20
CA ILE A 3 8.52 26.84 25.51
C ILE A 3 8.76 27.16 24.02
N SER A 4 9.80 26.58 23.41
CA SER A 4 10.08 26.80 21.98
C SER A 4 9.05 26.07 21.11
N ASN A 5 8.79 26.56 19.89
CA ASN A 5 7.88 25.87 18.94
C ASN A 5 8.29 24.42 18.70
N LYS A 6 9.59 24.12 18.64
CA LYS A 6 10.09 22.75 18.51
C LYS A 6 9.64 21.85 19.68
N ASN A 7 9.75 22.36 20.90
CA ASN A 7 9.32 21.62 22.09
C ASN A 7 7.78 21.46 22.16
N ILE A 8 7.01 22.42 21.62
CA ILE A 8 5.55 22.29 21.49
C ILE A 8 5.20 21.18 20.49
N ILE A 9 5.89 21.13 19.35
CA ILE A 9 5.71 20.07 18.34
C ILE A 9 6.04 18.71 18.94
N ASP A 10 7.16 18.57 19.64
CA ASP A 10 7.55 17.32 20.28
C ASP A 10 6.50 16.87 21.31
N LEU A 11 5.97 17.80 22.10
CA LEU A 11 4.92 17.52 23.10
C LEU A 11 3.58 17.11 22.46
N LEU A 12 3.16 17.78 21.39
CA LEU A 12 1.95 17.44 20.64
C LEU A 12 2.09 16.11 19.89
N THR A 13 3.29 15.83 19.38
CA THR A 13 3.64 14.55 18.76
C THR A 13 3.58 13.42 19.79
N GLU A 14 4.17 13.62 20.97
CA GLU A 14 4.09 12.66 22.09
C GLU A 14 2.63 12.41 22.50
N ALA A 15 1.84 13.48 22.64
CA ALA A 15 0.40 13.38 22.94
C ALA A 15 -0.32 12.51 21.91
N ARG A 16 -0.08 12.76 20.62
CA ARG A 16 -0.72 12.02 19.54
C ARG A 16 -0.28 10.55 19.50
N VAL A 17 1.00 10.26 19.77
CA VAL A 17 1.53 8.90 19.89
C VAL A 17 0.84 8.13 21.03
N LYS A 18 0.55 8.80 22.15
CA LYS A 18 -0.23 8.24 23.26
C LYS A 18 -1.75 8.33 23.04
N GLY A 19 -2.19 8.56 21.79
CA GLY A 19 -3.57 8.67 21.33
C GLY A 19 -4.38 9.79 21.98
N ILE A 20 -3.70 10.87 22.40
CA ILE A 20 -4.30 12.11 22.85
C ILE A 20 -4.20 13.11 21.70
N SER A 21 -5.31 13.35 21.01
CA SER A 21 -5.40 14.35 19.96
C SER A 21 -5.78 15.70 20.57
N VAL A 22 -4.86 16.66 20.53
CA VAL A 22 -5.05 18.00 21.10
C VAL A 22 -5.46 18.97 20.00
N PHE A 23 -6.48 19.79 20.25
CA PHE A 23 -7.02 20.77 19.29
C PHE A 23 -7.54 22.00 20.02
N HIS A 24 -7.84 23.06 19.28
CA HIS A 24 -8.54 24.21 19.84
C HIS A 24 -10.02 24.20 19.44
N GLU A 25 -10.90 24.62 20.35
CA GLU A 25 -12.31 24.83 20.06
C GLU A 25 -12.79 26.05 20.84
N ASN A 26 -13.35 27.05 20.15
CA ASN A 26 -13.85 28.30 20.77
C ASN A 26 -12.81 28.98 21.68
N GLY A 27 -11.54 29.00 21.26
CA GLY A 27 -10.44 29.60 22.02
C GLY A 27 -9.99 28.81 23.26
N LYS A 28 -10.47 27.57 23.44
CA LYS A 28 -10.05 26.67 24.52
C LYS A 28 -9.31 25.47 23.97
N LEU A 29 -8.26 25.06 24.67
CA LEU A 29 -7.56 23.82 24.37
C LEU A 29 -8.45 22.64 24.79
N ARG A 30 -8.65 21.71 23.87
CA ARG A 30 -9.40 20.47 24.05
C ARG A 30 -8.52 19.30 23.66
N TYR A 31 -8.87 18.13 24.15
CA TYR A 31 -8.26 16.89 23.70
C TYR A 31 -9.31 15.79 23.56
N ILE A 32 -9.08 14.89 22.63
CA ILE A 32 -9.82 13.64 22.45
C ILE A 32 -8.84 12.50 22.72
N ILE A 33 -9.30 11.50 23.47
CA ILE A 33 -8.57 10.25 23.69
C ILE A 33 -9.14 9.22 22.73
N ASP A 34 -8.27 8.51 22.00
CA ASP A 34 -8.67 7.43 21.10
C ASP A 34 -9.53 6.40 21.85
N LYS A 35 -10.64 5.99 21.24
CA LYS A 35 -11.59 5.02 21.80
C LYS A 35 -10.96 3.64 22.04
N ASN A 36 -9.88 3.33 21.34
CA ASN A 36 -9.17 2.06 21.46
C ASN A 36 -8.21 2.02 22.66
N ILE A 37 -7.96 3.15 23.32
CA ILE A 37 -7.11 3.26 24.49
C ILE A 37 -7.92 3.00 25.76
N ASN A 38 -7.38 2.15 26.64
CA ASN A 38 -7.94 1.98 27.97
C ASN A 38 -7.85 3.30 28.75
N LYS A 39 -9.00 3.82 29.23
CA LYS A 39 -9.08 5.09 29.96
C LYS A 39 -8.18 5.13 31.21
N ASP A 40 -7.91 3.99 31.82
CA ASP A 40 -7.03 3.89 33.00
C ASP A 40 -5.54 3.91 32.64
N ALA A 41 -5.19 3.69 31.38
CA ALA A 41 -3.82 3.71 30.85
C ALA A 41 -3.42 5.10 30.28
N VAL A 42 -4.30 6.10 30.36
CA VAL A 42 -4.03 7.45 29.85
C VAL A 42 -2.96 8.13 30.69
N ASP A 43 -1.92 8.64 30.02
CA ASP A 43 -0.79 9.30 30.65
C ASP A 43 -1.20 10.64 31.29
N LYS A 44 -1.43 10.60 32.61
CA LYS A 44 -1.81 11.77 33.42
C LYS A 44 -0.69 12.82 33.50
N GLU A 45 0.57 12.41 33.41
CA GLU A 45 1.71 13.32 33.42
C GLU A 45 1.75 14.12 32.11
N LEU A 46 1.47 13.46 30.98
CA LEU A 46 1.39 14.12 29.69
C LEU A 46 0.21 15.10 29.61
N ILE A 47 -0.96 14.75 30.15
CA ILE A 47 -2.10 15.68 30.26
C ILE A 47 -1.74 16.90 31.13
N ALA A 48 -0.97 16.69 32.21
CA ALA A 48 -0.49 17.78 33.05
C ALA A 48 0.47 18.71 32.28
N LYS A 49 1.42 18.15 31.51
CA LYS A 49 2.34 18.93 30.64
C LYS A 49 1.59 19.72 29.56
N LEU A 50 0.59 19.12 28.92
CA LEU A 50 -0.29 19.80 27.95
C LEU A 50 -1.07 20.95 28.60
N SER A 51 -1.50 20.76 29.85
CA SER A 51 -2.21 21.79 30.62
C SER A 51 -1.29 22.92 31.07
N GLU A 52 -0.04 22.61 31.40
CA GLU A 52 0.99 23.56 31.81
C GLU A 52 1.38 24.50 30.66
N HIS A 53 1.52 23.97 29.44
CA HIS A 53 1.87 24.73 28.22
C HIS A 53 0.65 25.18 27.41
N LYS A 54 -0.53 25.25 28.03
CA LYS A 54 -1.81 25.47 27.33
C LYS A 54 -1.83 26.75 26.49
N THR A 55 -1.26 27.84 27.01
CA THR A 55 -1.29 29.15 26.33
C THR A 55 -0.41 29.11 25.09
N GLU A 56 0.80 28.59 25.23
CA GLU A 56 1.75 28.47 24.12
C GLU A 56 1.26 27.49 23.05
N ILE A 57 0.63 26.38 23.45
CA ILE A 57 -0.02 25.44 22.51
C ILE A 57 -1.16 26.13 21.76
N LEU A 58 -2.00 26.91 22.45
CA LEU A 58 -3.10 27.63 21.80
C LEU A 58 -2.62 28.69 20.81
N ASP A 59 -1.55 29.40 21.14
CA ASP A 59 -0.97 30.41 20.26
C ASP A 59 -0.28 29.76 19.05
N PHE A 60 0.38 28.62 19.28
CA PHE A 60 0.96 27.81 18.21
C PHE A 60 -0.12 27.29 17.25
N LEU A 61 -1.17 26.65 17.76
CA LEU A 61 -2.28 26.10 16.95
C LEU A 61 -3.06 27.16 16.16
N LYS A 62 -3.03 28.44 16.58
CA LYS A 62 -3.70 29.53 15.87
C LYS A 62 -2.85 30.19 14.78
N SER A 63 -1.55 29.90 14.72
CA SER A 63 -0.64 30.56 13.78
C SER A 63 -0.63 29.84 12.42
N GLU A 64 -0.58 30.58 11.31
CA GLU A 64 -0.42 30.00 9.96
C GLU A 64 0.85 29.14 9.85
N SER A 65 1.91 29.52 10.58
CA SER A 65 3.14 28.74 10.75
C SER A 65 2.93 27.48 11.57
N GLY A 66 2.07 27.49 12.59
CA GLY A 66 1.82 26.32 13.44
C GLY A 66 1.00 25.26 12.73
N ASP A 67 0.05 25.66 11.87
CA ASP A 67 -0.69 24.74 11.02
C ASP A 67 0.23 24.11 9.95
N PHE A 68 1.13 24.91 9.35
CA PHE A 68 2.13 24.43 8.38
C PHE A 68 3.25 23.57 9.02
N ASP A 69 3.69 23.92 10.23
CA ASP A 69 4.71 23.19 11.00
C ASP A 69 4.11 21.93 11.65
N LEU A 70 2.83 21.91 12.03
CA LEU A 70 2.12 20.70 12.43
C LEU A 70 1.91 19.78 11.24
N ILE A 71 1.53 20.30 10.07
CA ILE A 71 1.38 19.51 8.83
C ILE A 71 2.74 18.93 8.36
N ASN A 72 3.85 19.64 8.59
CA ASN A 72 5.19 19.10 8.33
C ASN A 72 5.71 18.19 9.45
N ALA A 73 5.37 18.45 10.71
CA ALA A 73 5.59 17.52 11.82
C ALA A 73 4.68 16.29 11.72
N GLU A 74 3.61 16.36 10.94
CA GLU A 74 2.64 15.30 10.64
C GLU A 74 3.14 14.33 9.56
N LYS A 75 4.13 14.73 8.76
CA LYS A 75 5.11 13.80 8.16
C LYS A 75 6.07 13.21 9.20
N ALA A 76 5.70 13.21 10.48
CA ALA A 76 6.46 12.59 11.55
C ALA A 76 6.92 11.20 11.13
N ARG A 77 8.17 10.92 11.46
CA ARG A 77 8.72 9.57 11.47
C ARG A 77 7.70 8.63 12.12
N ILE A 78 7.49 7.50 11.48
CA ILE A 78 6.72 6.43 12.10
C ILE A 78 7.62 5.86 13.20
N ILE A 79 7.13 5.87 14.44
CA ILE A 79 7.84 5.27 15.56
C ILE A 79 7.10 4.02 16.04
N PRO A 80 7.80 3.05 16.65
CA PRO A 80 7.15 1.93 17.31
C PRO A 80 6.10 2.40 18.31
N PHE A 81 4.90 1.85 18.24
CA PHE A 81 3.85 2.15 19.21
C PHE A 81 3.92 1.20 20.40
N ASP A 82 3.57 1.71 21.59
CA ASP A 82 3.29 0.85 22.74
C ASP A 82 1.95 0.14 22.55
N ARG A 83 2.03 -1.13 22.16
CA ARG A 83 0.87 -1.98 21.88
C ARG A 83 0.15 -2.45 23.14
N SER A 84 0.78 -2.36 24.32
CA SER A 84 0.21 -2.87 25.58
C SER A 84 -1.10 -2.17 25.97
N SER A 85 -1.31 -0.94 25.49
CA SER A 85 -2.49 -0.13 25.77
C SER A 85 -3.68 -0.39 24.83
N TYR A 86 -3.50 -1.23 23.80
CA TYR A 86 -4.51 -1.49 22.77
C TYR A 86 -5.07 -2.89 22.87
N SER A 87 -6.40 -2.99 22.96
CA SER A 87 -7.08 -4.28 22.91
C SER A 87 -7.09 -4.90 21.52
N ARG A 88 -7.03 -4.07 20.47
CA ARG A 88 -7.09 -4.48 19.06
C ARG A 88 -6.27 -3.51 18.20
N LEU A 89 -5.49 -4.06 17.28
CA LEU A 89 -4.69 -3.28 16.34
C LEU A 89 -5.56 -3.00 15.09
N PRO A 90 -5.77 -1.74 14.69
CA PRO A 90 -6.62 -1.42 13.55
C PRO A 90 -5.95 -1.83 12.24
N LEU A 91 -6.74 -2.17 11.23
CA LEU A 91 -6.25 -2.31 9.85
C LEU A 91 -5.78 -0.95 9.31
N SER A 92 -4.80 -0.94 8.40
CA SER A 92 -4.58 0.24 7.55
C SER A 92 -5.83 0.51 6.70
N PHE A 93 -5.96 1.72 6.12
CA PHE A 93 -7.08 1.98 5.21
C PHE A 93 -7.06 1.05 3.98
N SER A 94 -5.87 0.77 3.45
CA SER A 94 -5.71 -0.14 2.31
C SER A 94 -6.10 -1.58 2.67
N GLN A 95 -5.72 -2.07 3.87
CA GLN A 95 -6.14 -3.40 4.33
C GLN A 95 -7.66 -3.49 4.55
N GLU A 96 -8.29 -2.46 5.13
CA GLU A 96 -9.75 -2.42 5.32
C GLU A 96 -10.49 -2.47 3.97
N ARG A 97 -10.03 -1.70 2.98
CA ARG A 97 -10.52 -1.76 1.61
C ARG A 97 -10.38 -3.18 1.04
N LEU A 98 -9.18 -3.74 1.10
CA LEU A 98 -8.91 -5.01 0.46
C LEU A 98 -9.72 -6.14 1.10
N LEU A 99 -9.87 -6.13 2.42
CA LEU A 99 -10.76 -7.06 3.13
C LEU A 99 -12.20 -6.95 2.66
N PHE A 100 -12.69 -5.74 2.37
CA PHE A 100 -14.03 -5.56 1.81
C PHE A 100 -14.16 -6.17 0.41
N ILE A 101 -13.17 -5.96 -0.46
CA ILE A 101 -13.21 -6.51 -1.83
C ILE A 101 -13.04 -8.03 -1.81
N ASP A 102 -12.15 -8.55 -0.99
CA ASP A 102 -11.93 -9.99 -0.78
C ASP A 102 -13.24 -10.72 -0.42
N ARG A 103 -14.06 -10.13 0.46
CA ARG A 103 -15.38 -10.68 0.81
C ARG A 103 -16.39 -10.66 -0.33
N LEU A 104 -16.30 -9.69 -1.25
CA LEU A 104 -17.23 -9.54 -2.36
C LEU A 104 -16.87 -10.39 -3.56
N GLU A 105 -15.58 -10.44 -3.91
CA GLU A 105 -15.08 -11.01 -5.17
C GLU A 105 -14.30 -12.32 -4.97
N GLY A 106 -13.91 -12.62 -3.74
CA GLY A 106 -13.07 -13.76 -3.38
C GLY A 106 -11.57 -13.43 -3.39
N THR A 107 -10.82 -14.24 -2.65
CA THR A 107 -9.39 -14.00 -2.32
C THR A 107 -8.40 -14.25 -3.46
N SER A 108 -8.71 -15.19 -4.37
CA SER A 108 -7.77 -15.62 -5.44
C SER A 108 -7.28 -14.50 -6.35
N GLN A 109 -8.08 -13.46 -6.56
CA GLN A 109 -7.71 -12.29 -7.39
C GLN A 109 -6.58 -11.46 -6.77
N TYR A 110 -6.32 -11.64 -5.47
CA TYR A 110 -5.30 -10.93 -4.70
C TYR A 110 -4.17 -11.84 -4.23
N HIS A 111 -3.99 -12.97 -4.90
CA HIS A 111 -2.80 -13.78 -4.72
C HIS A 111 -1.62 -13.19 -5.52
N ILE A 112 -0.43 -13.24 -4.94
CA ILE A 112 0.83 -12.91 -5.61
C ILE A 112 1.67 -14.19 -5.70
N PRO A 113 1.45 -15.02 -6.74
CA PRO A 113 2.17 -16.28 -6.87
C PRO A 113 3.56 -16.10 -7.51
N ALA A 114 4.50 -16.93 -7.08
CA ALA A 114 5.80 -17.12 -7.70
C ALA A 114 6.10 -18.62 -7.80
N VAL A 115 6.42 -19.08 -9.01
CA VAL A 115 6.83 -20.47 -9.27
C VAL A 115 8.27 -20.46 -9.74
N LEU A 116 9.16 -21.00 -8.92
CA LEU A 116 10.59 -21.02 -9.18
C LEU A 116 11.04 -22.45 -9.43
N ARG A 117 11.70 -22.67 -10.57
CA ARG A 117 12.40 -23.94 -10.84
C ARG A 117 13.83 -23.83 -10.36
N LEU A 118 14.15 -24.55 -9.30
CA LEU A 118 15.46 -24.57 -8.66
C LEU A 118 16.26 -25.76 -9.22
N LYS A 119 17.42 -25.48 -9.82
CA LYS A 119 18.30 -26.49 -10.39
C LYS A 119 19.61 -26.57 -9.60
N GLY A 120 20.06 -27.79 -9.35
CA GLY A 120 21.25 -28.09 -8.55
C GLY A 120 20.90 -28.66 -7.17
N ILE A 121 21.95 -28.85 -6.37
CA ILE A 121 21.83 -29.32 -4.99
C ILE A 121 21.25 -28.18 -4.15
N LEU A 122 20.06 -28.40 -3.59
CA LEU A 122 19.36 -27.44 -2.74
C LEU A 122 19.54 -27.84 -1.27
N ASN A 123 20.00 -26.92 -0.43
CA ASN A 123 19.88 -27.07 1.02
C ASN A 123 18.44 -26.68 1.41
N LYS A 124 17.62 -27.67 1.73
CA LYS A 124 16.19 -27.48 2.00
C LYS A 124 15.98 -26.88 3.39
N GLU A 125 16.83 -27.24 4.34
CA GLU A 125 16.84 -26.73 5.70
C GLU A 125 17.20 -25.23 5.70
N ALA A 126 18.16 -24.81 4.88
CA ALA A 126 18.51 -23.40 4.68
C ALA A 126 17.35 -22.61 4.05
N LEU A 127 16.64 -23.21 3.08
CA LEU A 127 15.47 -22.59 2.43
C LEU A 127 14.31 -22.41 3.42
N GLU A 128 13.97 -23.46 4.17
CA GLU A 128 12.93 -23.40 5.20
C GLU A 128 13.27 -22.38 6.29
N PHE A 129 14.53 -22.40 6.76
CA PHE A 129 15.05 -21.42 7.71
C PHE A 129 14.91 -19.99 7.19
N ALA A 130 15.29 -19.75 5.93
CA ALA A 130 15.24 -18.41 5.34
C ALA A 130 13.81 -17.88 5.24
N LEU A 131 12.88 -18.68 4.72
CA LEU A 131 11.46 -18.30 4.61
C LEU A 131 10.83 -18.10 5.99
N GLN A 132 11.10 -18.98 6.95
CA GLN A 132 10.62 -18.83 8.33
C GLN A 132 11.12 -17.53 8.97
N ASN A 133 12.40 -17.18 8.77
CA ASN A 133 12.96 -15.95 9.32
C ASN A 133 12.35 -14.70 8.70
N ILE A 134 12.02 -14.70 7.40
CA ILE A 134 11.27 -13.62 6.76
C ILE A 134 9.89 -13.44 7.42
N VAL A 135 9.14 -14.55 7.63
CA VAL A 135 7.83 -14.51 8.31
C VAL A 135 7.95 -14.01 9.75
N ASN A 136 9.00 -14.43 10.47
CA ASN A 136 9.25 -14.00 11.84
C ASN A 136 9.63 -12.53 11.94
N ARG A 137 10.43 -12.05 10.99
CA ARG A 137 10.97 -10.68 10.92
C ARG A 137 9.91 -9.66 10.54
N HIS A 138 9.02 -9.99 9.60
CA HIS A 138 7.94 -9.12 9.14
C HIS A 138 6.59 -9.59 9.68
N GLU A 139 6.11 -8.91 10.71
CA GLU A 139 4.92 -9.33 11.45
C GLU A 139 3.67 -9.46 10.57
N VAL A 140 3.57 -8.64 9.53
CA VAL A 140 2.43 -8.65 8.60
C VAL A 140 2.24 -10.01 7.92
N LEU A 141 3.31 -10.78 7.69
CA LEU A 141 3.23 -12.10 7.07
C LEU A 141 2.63 -13.18 7.99
N ARG A 142 2.70 -12.95 9.31
CA ARG A 142 2.05 -13.78 10.34
C ARG A 142 0.83 -13.08 10.98
N THR A 143 0.34 -12.01 10.36
CA THR A 143 -0.83 -11.28 10.83
C THR A 143 -2.07 -11.79 10.11
N VAL A 144 -3.04 -12.29 10.89
CA VAL A 144 -4.38 -12.61 10.41
C VAL A 144 -5.35 -11.47 10.70
N ILE A 145 -6.44 -11.44 9.96
CA ILE A 145 -7.48 -10.44 10.04
C ILE A 145 -8.69 -11.04 10.74
N ARG A 146 -8.88 -10.66 12.00
CA ARG A 146 -10.02 -11.11 12.81
C ARG A 146 -11.11 -10.05 12.85
N GLU A 147 -12.30 -10.46 13.22
CA GLU A 147 -13.45 -9.55 13.28
C GLU A 147 -14.06 -9.53 14.68
N ASN A 148 -14.52 -8.34 15.07
CA ASN A 148 -15.42 -8.20 16.19
C ASN A 148 -16.48 -7.14 15.84
N GLU A 149 -17.76 -7.49 15.96
CA GLU A 149 -18.89 -6.58 15.67
C GLU A 149 -18.83 -5.98 14.25
N GLY A 150 -18.36 -6.77 13.28
CA GLY A 150 -18.22 -6.34 11.88
C GLY A 150 -17.01 -5.45 11.59
N LEU A 151 -16.16 -5.18 12.57
CA LEU A 151 -14.92 -4.43 12.40
C LEU A 151 -13.71 -5.37 12.38
N GLY A 152 -12.95 -5.31 11.29
CA GLY A 152 -11.70 -6.05 11.12
C GLY A 152 -10.57 -5.46 11.96
N PHE A 153 -9.73 -6.32 12.53
CA PHE A 153 -8.53 -5.94 13.27
C PHE A 153 -7.39 -6.93 13.02
N GLN A 154 -6.16 -6.45 13.19
CA GLN A 154 -4.94 -7.25 13.04
C GLN A 154 -4.72 -8.11 14.29
N TYR A 155 -4.54 -9.41 14.10
CA TYR A 155 -4.07 -10.34 15.13
C TYR A 155 -2.78 -10.99 14.67
N ILE A 156 -1.69 -10.71 15.37
CA ILE A 156 -0.36 -11.16 14.99
C ILE A 156 -0.11 -12.52 15.66
N LYS A 157 0.02 -13.59 14.87
CA LYS A 157 0.31 -14.95 15.37
C LYS A 157 1.71 -15.02 15.94
N GLU A 158 1.97 -15.93 16.88
CA GLU A 158 3.30 -16.14 17.45
C GLU A 158 4.36 -16.46 16.38
N LYS A 159 5.62 -16.14 16.69
CA LYS A 159 6.78 -16.55 15.87
C LYS A 159 6.86 -18.07 15.80
N ASP A 160 7.58 -18.57 14.78
CA ASP A 160 7.88 -20.00 14.60
C ASP A 160 6.63 -20.89 14.40
N SER A 161 5.50 -20.29 14.02
CA SER A 161 4.24 -20.98 13.73
C SER A 161 4.04 -21.29 12.24
N TRP A 162 4.91 -20.79 11.37
CA TRP A 162 4.89 -21.04 9.92
C TRP A 162 5.69 -22.30 9.58
N LYS A 163 5.46 -22.91 8.41
CA LYS A 163 6.21 -24.07 7.92
C LYS A 163 6.29 -24.09 6.40
N LEU A 164 7.40 -24.61 5.87
CA LEU A 164 7.52 -24.94 4.45
C LEU A 164 6.89 -26.31 4.21
N GLU A 165 5.86 -26.38 3.36
CA GLU A 165 5.33 -27.67 2.94
C GLU A 165 6.31 -28.35 1.99
N GLN A 166 6.63 -29.63 2.20
CA GLN A 166 7.52 -30.40 1.33
C GLN A 166 6.76 -31.59 0.75
N ILE A 167 6.82 -31.73 -0.57
CA ILE A 167 6.10 -32.78 -1.31
C ILE A 167 7.08 -33.56 -2.18
N ASP A 168 6.96 -34.89 -2.12
CA ASP A 168 7.62 -35.77 -3.06
C ASP A 168 6.88 -35.74 -4.40
N GLY A 169 7.46 -35.03 -5.38
CA GLY A 169 6.91 -34.87 -6.71
C GLY A 169 7.14 -36.08 -7.62
N SER A 170 7.77 -37.17 -7.15
CA SER A 170 7.95 -38.40 -7.93
C SER A 170 6.63 -39.00 -8.44
N VAL A 171 5.52 -38.72 -7.75
CA VAL A 171 4.15 -39.08 -8.17
C VAL A 171 3.72 -38.43 -9.49
N TYR A 172 4.39 -37.34 -9.91
CA TYR A 172 4.09 -36.62 -11.15
C TYR A 172 5.11 -36.86 -12.26
N LYS A 173 6.10 -37.75 -12.07
CA LYS A 173 7.24 -37.95 -12.98
C LYS A 173 6.83 -38.23 -14.43
N ASP A 174 5.74 -38.97 -14.63
CA ASP A 174 5.19 -39.33 -15.95
C ASP A 174 3.86 -38.62 -16.23
N ASN A 175 3.48 -37.63 -15.42
CA ASN A 175 2.21 -36.91 -15.51
C ASN A 175 2.44 -35.39 -15.38
N GLY A 176 2.99 -34.79 -16.44
CA GLY A 176 3.26 -33.34 -16.48
C GLY A 176 2.01 -32.49 -16.27
N ASP A 177 0.88 -32.90 -16.85
CA ASP A 177 -0.42 -32.23 -16.66
C ASP A 177 -0.84 -32.28 -15.18
N GLY A 178 -0.61 -33.41 -14.51
CA GLY A 178 -0.86 -33.56 -13.07
C GLY A 178 -0.04 -32.60 -12.20
N LEU A 179 1.25 -32.44 -12.50
CA LEU A 179 2.10 -31.47 -11.80
C LEU A 179 1.63 -30.03 -12.03
N GLN A 180 1.30 -29.69 -13.28
CA GLN A 180 0.82 -28.35 -13.62
C GLN A 180 -0.53 -28.05 -12.93
N ASN A 181 -1.44 -29.02 -12.90
CA ASN A 181 -2.71 -28.88 -12.18
C ASN A 181 -2.48 -28.70 -10.69
N TYR A 182 -1.59 -29.50 -10.07
CA TYR A 182 -1.24 -29.33 -8.66
C TYR A 182 -0.72 -27.92 -8.36
N ILE A 183 0.23 -27.42 -9.17
CA ILE A 183 0.77 -26.06 -9.00
C ILE A 183 -0.33 -25.01 -9.14
N ASN A 184 -1.20 -25.14 -10.14
CA ASN A 184 -2.32 -24.21 -10.34
C ASN A 184 -3.30 -24.28 -9.17
N ASP A 185 -3.61 -25.46 -8.64
CA ASP A 185 -4.50 -25.63 -7.49
C ASP A 185 -3.88 -25.02 -6.23
N SER A 186 -2.58 -25.21 -5.99
CA SER A 186 -1.85 -24.56 -4.88
C SER A 186 -1.89 -23.04 -4.97
N ILE A 187 -1.70 -22.49 -6.17
CA ILE A 187 -1.74 -21.03 -6.42
C ILE A 187 -3.14 -20.48 -6.22
N ASN A 188 -4.18 -21.19 -6.67
CA ASN A 188 -5.56 -20.70 -6.64
C ASN A 188 -6.31 -21.06 -5.34
N SER A 189 -5.74 -21.91 -4.49
CA SER A 189 -6.32 -22.29 -3.21
C SER A 189 -6.61 -21.05 -2.34
N PRO A 190 -7.88 -20.77 -1.99
CA PRO A 190 -8.25 -19.57 -1.24
C PRO A 190 -7.48 -19.39 0.07
N PHE A 191 -7.11 -18.16 0.45
CA PHE A 191 -6.72 -17.83 1.82
C PHE A 191 -7.94 -17.67 2.72
N ASP A 192 -7.88 -18.25 3.91
CA ASP A 192 -8.69 -17.82 5.05
C ASP A 192 -7.92 -16.72 5.79
N LEU A 193 -8.29 -15.47 5.53
CA LEU A 193 -7.62 -14.31 6.12
C LEU A 193 -7.66 -14.28 7.65
N SER A 194 -8.56 -15.05 8.29
CA SER A 194 -8.70 -15.09 9.74
C SER A 194 -7.76 -16.08 10.44
N GLU A 195 -7.20 -17.04 9.70
CA GLU A 195 -6.41 -18.15 10.26
C GLU A 195 -5.05 -18.37 9.57
N ASP A 196 -4.95 -18.11 8.27
CA ASP A 196 -3.74 -18.43 7.49
C ASP A 196 -2.62 -17.41 7.66
N HIS A 197 -1.37 -17.88 7.60
CA HIS A 197 -0.24 -16.97 7.39
C HIS A 197 -0.35 -16.36 5.98
N MET A 198 0.01 -15.09 5.82
CA MET A 198 -0.15 -14.35 4.56
C MET A 198 0.91 -14.69 3.50
N MET A 199 1.69 -15.74 3.76
CA MET A 199 2.57 -16.41 2.82
C MET A 199 2.45 -17.92 3.00
N ARG A 200 2.16 -18.62 1.90
CA ARG A 200 2.22 -20.09 1.80
C ARG A 200 3.39 -20.46 0.90
N ALA A 201 4.10 -21.53 1.22
CA ALA A 201 5.15 -22.06 0.38
C ALA A 201 5.12 -23.59 0.36
N THR A 202 5.30 -24.15 -0.83
CA THR A 202 5.39 -25.59 -1.07
C THR A 202 6.63 -25.87 -1.93
N LEU A 203 7.51 -26.73 -1.44
CA LEU A 203 8.68 -27.24 -2.15
C LEU A 203 8.37 -28.65 -2.69
N ILE A 204 8.30 -28.76 -4.01
CA ILE A 204 8.05 -30.00 -4.73
C ILE A 204 9.39 -30.55 -5.23
N ARG A 205 9.80 -31.73 -4.74
CA ARG A 205 11.01 -32.42 -5.23
C ARG A 205 10.72 -33.16 -6.53
N ILE A 206 11.39 -32.78 -7.62
CA ILE A 206 11.27 -33.49 -8.92
C ILE A 206 12.30 -34.61 -8.98
N ASN A 207 13.54 -34.31 -8.60
CA ASN A 207 14.63 -35.27 -8.40
C ASN A 207 15.67 -34.64 -7.45
N ASP A 208 16.80 -35.31 -7.25
CA ASP A 208 17.85 -34.86 -6.31
C ASP A 208 18.44 -33.48 -6.65
N ASN A 209 18.39 -33.07 -7.92
CA ASN A 209 18.98 -31.84 -8.44
C ASN A 209 17.95 -30.89 -9.06
N GLU A 210 16.65 -31.13 -8.87
CA GLU A 210 15.60 -30.27 -9.41
C GLU A 210 14.40 -30.22 -8.46
N HIS A 211 14.01 -28.99 -8.12
CA HIS A 211 12.88 -28.71 -7.26
C HIS A 211 12.02 -27.60 -7.88
N ILE A 212 10.74 -27.59 -7.54
CA ILE A 212 9.83 -26.48 -7.82
C ILE A 212 9.41 -25.89 -6.50
N LEU A 213 9.71 -24.61 -6.29
CA LEU A 213 9.23 -23.84 -5.16
C LEU A 213 8.04 -23.00 -5.61
N VAL A 214 6.88 -23.26 -5.04
CA VAL A 214 5.65 -22.47 -5.22
C VAL A 214 5.49 -21.62 -3.98
N ILE A 215 5.52 -20.29 -4.14
CA ILE A 215 5.23 -19.33 -3.07
C ILE A 215 3.99 -18.55 -3.48
N THR A 216 3.05 -18.39 -2.57
CA THR A 216 1.89 -17.51 -2.78
C THR A 216 1.75 -16.59 -1.59
N LEU A 217 1.75 -15.28 -1.83
CA LEU A 217 1.43 -14.27 -0.82
C LEU A 217 0.01 -13.76 -1.03
N HIS A 218 -0.66 -13.39 0.06
CA HIS A 218 -1.89 -12.60 -0.06
C HIS A 218 -1.55 -11.11 -0.12
N HIS A 219 -2.14 -10.38 -1.06
CA HIS A 219 -1.84 -8.96 -1.31
C HIS A 219 -2.16 -8.06 -0.10
N ILE A 220 -2.93 -8.53 0.89
CA ILE A 220 -3.21 -7.80 2.15
C ILE A 220 -1.98 -7.60 3.04
N ALA A 221 -0.93 -8.37 2.82
CA ALA A 221 0.32 -8.31 3.58
C ALA A 221 1.54 -7.93 2.74
N SER A 222 1.38 -7.75 1.43
CA SER A 222 2.51 -7.54 0.52
C SER A 222 2.11 -6.69 -0.68
N ASP A 223 3.08 -6.06 -1.31
CA ASP A 223 2.94 -5.31 -2.55
C ASP A 223 4.12 -5.57 -3.49
N GLY A 224 4.11 -4.97 -4.68
CA GLY A 224 5.20 -5.15 -5.65
C GLY A 224 6.59 -4.73 -5.12
N TRP A 225 6.64 -3.77 -4.19
CA TRP A 225 7.88 -3.35 -3.54
C TRP A 225 8.40 -4.42 -2.56
N SER A 226 7.48 -5.01 -1.79
CA SER A 226 7.75 -6.08 -0.84
C SER A 226 8.42 -7.29 -1.48
N ILE A 227 8.12 -7.60 -2.74
CA ILE A 227 8.76 -8.71 -3.47
C ILE A 227 10.28 -8.52 -3.55
N SER A 228 10.77 -7.30 -3.79
CA SER A 228 12.21 -7.04 -3.83
C SER A 228 12.88 -7.26 -2.45
N ILE A 229 12.17 -6.94 -1.37
CA ILE A 229 12.63 -7.15 0.01
C ILE A 229 12.68 -8.65 0.32
N ILE A 230 11.61 -9.39 -0.02
CA ILE A 230 11.53 -10.85 0.18
C ILE A 230 12.71 -11.55 -0.50
N VAL A 231 13.00 -11.22 -1.77
CA VAL A 231 14.11 -11.87 -2.49
C VAL A 231 15.46 -11.51 -1.87
N LYS A 232 15.68 -10.24 -1.53
CA LYS A 232 16.93 -9.80 -0.87
C LYS A 232 17.15 -10.54 0.45
N GLU A 233 16.12 -10.60 1.30
CA GLU A 233 16.21 -11.27 2.59
C GLU A 233 16.31 -12.80 2.46
N LEU A 234 15.63 -13.41 1.47
CA LEU A 234 15.73 -14.84 1.19
C LEU A 234 17.17 -15.24 0.86
N VAL A 235 17.82 -14.49 -0.04
CA VAL A 235 19.22 -14.73 -0.41
C VAL A 235 20.14 -14.58 0.81
N GLU A 236 19.92 -13.56 1.63
CA GLU A 236 20.77 -13.28 2.79
C GLU A 236 20.61 -14.33 3.89
N PHE A 237 19.39 -14.67 4.29
CA PHE A 237 19.16 -15.71 5.30
C PHE A 237 19.63 -17.09 4.84
N TYR A 238 19.45 -17.42 3.56
CA TYR A 238 19.94 -18.69 3.01
C TYR A 238 21.46 -18.78 3.10
N LYS A 239 22.19 -17.74 2.67
CA LYS A 239 23.66 -17.69 2.77
C LYS A 239 24.13 -17.72 4.21
N ALA A 240 23.48 -16.96 5.09
CA ALA A 240 23.83 -16.92 6.50
C ALA A 240 23.74 -18.32 7.15
N TYR A 241 22.70 -19.08 6.81
CA TYR A 241 22.55 -20.46 7.26
C TYR A 241 23.68 -21.38 6.74
N GLU A 242 23.94 -21.36 5.42
CA GLU A 242 25.02 -22.14 4.79
C GLU A 242 26.39 -21.86 5.41
N GLU A 243 26.66 -20.59 5.72
CA GLU A 243 27.92 -20.11 6.26
C GLU A 243 28.00 -20.20 7.80
N ASN A 244 26.94 -20.68 8.47
CA ASN A 244 26.81 -20.72 9.93
C ASN A 244 27.08 -19.36 10.60
N ARG A 245 26.52 -18.29 10.03
CA ARG A 245 26.58 -16.92 10.57
C ARG A 245 25.19 -16.35 10.78
N GLU A 246 25.11 -15.26 11.52
CA GLU A 246 23.89 -14.46 11.57
C GLU A 246 23.70 -13.68 10.25
N ALA A 247 22.45 -13.43 9.89
CA ALA A 247 22.10 -12.63 8.73
C ALA A 247 22.45 -11.15 8.97
N ASP A 248 23.11 -10.53 8.01
CA ASP A 248 23.49 -9.11 8.05
C ASP A 248 22.33 -8.25 7.56
N LEU A 249 21.30 -8.14 8.41
CA LEU A 249 20.12 -7.33 8.15
C LEU A 249 19.90 -6.35 9.32
N SER A 250 19.95 -5.06 9.02
CA SER A 250 19.64 -4.01 10.01
C SER A 250 18.27 -4.26 10.66
N PRO A 251 18.10 -4.03 11.96
CA PRO A 251 16.80 -4.16 12.61
C PRO A 251 15.74 -3.29 11.92
N LEU A 252 14.51 -3.80 11.81
CA LEU A 252 13.39 -3.00 11.31
C LEU A 252 13.01 -1.96 12.38
N PRO A 253 12.98 -0.65 12.05
CA PRO A 253 12.68 0.39 13.03
C PRO A 253 11.20 0.39 13.44
N ILE A 254 10.32 -0.20 12.63
CA ILE A 254 8.87 -0.31 12.83
C ILE A 254 8.36 -1.63 12.24
N GLN A 255 7.11 -1.99 12.53
CA GLN A 255 6.36 -3.04 11.85
C GLN A 255 5.10 -2.47 11.19
N TYR A 256 4.44 -3.27 10.34
CA TYR A 256 3.28 -2.80 9.58
C TYR A 256 2.10 -2.36 10.47
N ALA A 257 1.95 -2.97 11.65
CA ALA A 257 0.96 -2.53 12.63
C ALA A 257 1.23 -1.10 13.13
N ASP A 258 2.50 -0.72 13.30
CA ASP A 258 2.88 0.64 13.70
C ASP A 258 2.54 1.66 12.60
N PHE A 259 2.79 1.31 11.34
CA PHE A 259 2.34 2.10 10.19
C PHE A 259 0.81 2.27 10.17
N SER A 260 0.07 1.17 10.39
CA SER A 260 -1.40 1.19 10.37
C SER A 260 -1.96 2.11 11.45
N MET A 261 -1.39 2.06 12.66
CA MET A 261 -1.76 2.94 13.77
C MET A 261 -1.40 4.40 13.48
N TRP A 262 -0.17 4.67 13.04
CA TRP A 262 0.27 6.00 12.63
C TRP A 262 -0.69 6.59 11.59
N GLN A 263 -1.02 5.82 10.55
CA GLN A 263 -1.88 6.27 9.47
C GLN A 263 -3.29 6.64 9.98
N ARG A 264 -3.88 5.81 10.84
CA ARG A 264 -5.20 6.06 11.43
C ARG A 264 -5.21 7.29 12.34
N ASN A 265 -4.15 7.48 13.12
CA ASN A 265 -4.02 8.62 14.02
C ASN A 265 -3.73 9.92 13.27
N TYR A 266 -3.01 9.83 12.15
CA TYR A 266 -2.65 10.96 11.32
C TYR A 266 -3.84 11.43 10.46
N LEU A 267 -4.43 10.53 9.68
CA LEU A 267 -5.46 10.86 8.69
C LEU A 267 -6.87 10.80 9.27
N GLN A 268 -7.17 11.72 10.18
CA GLN A 268 -8.49 11.86 10.79
C GLN A 268 -8.82 13.33 11.06
N GLY A 269 -10.10 13.61 11.33
CA GLY A 269 -10.58 14.97 11.63
C GLY A 269 -10.24 15.97 10.53
N GLU A 270 -9.79 17.16 10.94
CA GLU A 270 -9.52 18.29 10.05
C GLU A 270 -8.48 17.99 8.97
N VAL A 271 -7.45 17.20 9.28
CA VAL A 271 -6.41 16.80 8.32
C VAL A 271 -7.02 16.03 7.15
N LEU A 272 -7.85 15.03 7.47
CA LEU A 272 -8.54 14.24 6.45
C LEU A 272 -9.51 15.11 5.66
N GLU A 273 -10.28 15.97 6.32
CA GLU A 273 -11.26 16.85 5.66
C GLU A 273 -10.60 17.83 4.68
N LYS A 274 -9.49 18.47 5.09
CA LYS A 274 -8.71 19.39 4.26
C LYS A 274 -8.17 18.70 3.02
N LYS A 275 -7.54 17.53 3.18
CA LYS A 275 -6.97 16.76 2.06
C LYS A 275 -8.05 16.15 1.16
N LEU A 276 -9.19 15.74 1.73
CA LEU A 276 -10.34 15.29 0.96
C LEU A 276 -10.99 16.43 0.17
N GLY A 277 -10.95 17.67 0.69
CA GLY A 277 -11.42 18.87 0.00
C GLY A 277 -10.76 19.07 -1.36
N TYR A 278 -9.45 18.83 -1.46
CA TYR A 278 -8.72 18.83 -2.73
C TYR A 278 -9.34 17.86 -3.75
N TRP A 279 -9.59 16.61 -3.34
CA TRP A 279 -10.13 15.58 -4.22
C TRP A 279 -11.57 15.88 -4.66
N LYS A 280 -12.40 16.44 -3.77
CA LYS A 280 -13.76 16.88 -4.10
C LYS A 280 -13.76 17.96 -5.18
N ASP A 281 -12.86 18.94 -5.06
CA ASP A 281 -12.72 20.00 -6.06
C ASP A 281 -12.18 19.44 -7.39
N LYS A 282 -11.10 18.65 -7.35
CA LYS A 282 -10.49 18.09 -8.56
C LYS A 282 -11.41 17.15 -9.33
N LEU A 283 -12.19 16.33 -8.65
CA LEU A 283 -13.09 15.37 -9.28
C LEU A 283 -14.49 15.93 -9.53
N LYS A 284 -14.72 17.21 -9.24
CA LYS A 284 -15.98 17.88 -9.55
C LYS A 284 -16.23 17.84 -11.06
N ASP A 285 -17.42 17.42 -11.46
CA ASP A 285 -17.82 17.30 -12.87
C ASP A 285 -16.93 16.32 -13.68
N SER A 286 -16.23 15.41 -12.99
CA SER A 286 -15.49 14.33 -13.63
C SER A 286 -16.45 13.29 -14.20
N GLU A 287 -16.19 12.85 -15.43
CA GLU A 287 -16.97 11.83 -16.10
C GLU A 287 -16.20 10.50 -16.21
N PRO A 288 -16.90 9.37 -16.00
CA PRO A 288 -16.41 8.06 -16.41
C PRO A 288 -16.03 8.03 -17.89
N LEU A 289 -14.83 7.50 -18.21
CA LEU A 289 -14.40 7.31 -19.59
C LEU A 289 -15.31 6.30 -20.30
N GLN A 290 -15.79 6.68 -21.48
CA GLN A 290 -16.58 5.90 -22.42
C GLN A 290 -15.72 5.58 -23.64
N LEU A 291 -15.19 4.36 -23.68
CA LEU A 291 -14.50 3.86 -24.86
C LEU A 291 -15.50 3.22 -25.84
N PRO A 292 -15.19 3.19 -27.14
CA PRO A 292 -15.93 2.36 -28.09
C PRO A 292 -15.98 0.91 -27.61
N VAL A 293 -17.17 0.31 -27.62
CA VAL A 293 -17.39 -1.07 -27.18
C VAL A 293 -17.94 -1.93 -28.31
N ASP A 294 -17.51 -3.18 -28.35
CA ASP A 294 -18.06 -4.18 -29.28
C ASP A 294 -19.40 -4.75 -28.79
N PHE A 295 -19.64 -4.74 -27.47
CA PHE A 295 -20.82 -5.31 -26.80
C PHE A 295 -21.32 -4.41 -25.69
N GLU A 296 -22.61 -4.53 -25.35
CA GLU A 296 -23.19 -3.85 -24.19
C GLU A 296 -22.54 -4.31 -22.88
N ARG A 297 -22.40 -3.38 -21.94
CA ARG A 297 -21.84 -3.66 -20.61
C ARG A 297 -22.83 -4.51 -19.81
N PRO A 298 -22.40 -5.67 -19.25
CA PRO A 298 -23.27 -6.48 -18.40
C PRO A 298 -23.56 -5.77 -17.07
N PRO A 299 -24.68 -6.09 -16.40
CA PRO A 299 -25.06 -5.47 -15.12
C PRO A 299 -24.12 -5.83 -13.97
N VAL A 300 -23.34 -6.92 -14.11
CA VAL A 300 -22.32 -7.36 -13.16
C VAL A 300 -21.01 -7.52 -13.91
N GLN A 301 -19.95 -6.91 -13.38
CA GLN A 301 -18.62 -6.95 -13.97
C GLN A 301 -18.06 -8.39 -13.97
N SER A 302 -17.40 -8.77 -15.06
CA SER A 302 -16.62 -10.00 -15.16
C SER A 302 -15.12 -9.70 -15.02
N THR A 303 -14.35 -10.65 -14.50
CA THR A 303 -12.89 -10.59 -14.41
C THR A 303 -12.18 -11.21 -15.63
N ARG A 304 -12.92 -11.75 -16.60
CA ARG A 304 -12.31 -12.31 -17.83
C ARG A 304 -11.70 -11.19 -18.67
N GLY A 305 -10.45 -11.37 -19.08
CA GLY A 305 -9.71 -10.43 -19.91
C GLY A 305 -8.63 -11.10 -20.76
N ALA A 306 -7.95 -10.30 -21.56
CA ALA A 306 -6.80 -10.69 -22.36
C ALA A 306 -5.66 -9.69 -22.17
N ILE A 307 -4.43 -10.12 -22.44
CA ILE A 307 -3.23 -9.29 -22.32
C ILE A 307 -2.63 -9.12 -23.71
N ALA A 308 -2.35 -7.88 -24.09
CA ALA A 308 -1.59 -7.54 -25.29
C ALA A 308 -0.26 -6.91 -24.86
N SER A 309 0.84 -7.44 -25.38
CA SER A 309 2.19 -7.03 -25.03
C SER A 309 2.98 -6.66 -26.27
N PHE A 310 3.78 -5.60 -26.16
CA PHE A 310 4.77 -5.21 -27.16
C PHE A 310 5.99 -4.62 -26.46
N SER A 311 7.09 -4.48 -27.19
CA SER A 311 8.33 -3.89 -26.67
C SER A 311 8.75 -2.71 -27.53
N ILE A 312 9.30 -1.69 -26.87
CA ILE A 312 10.00 -0.59 -27.51
C ILE A 312 11.50 -0.82 -27.35
N ASP A 313 12.28 -0.47 -28.37
CA ASP A 313 13.73 -0.58 -28.28
C ASP A 313 14.34 0.49 -27.37
N LYS A 314 15.64 0.34 -27.12
CA LYS A 314 16.38 1.24 -26.25
C LYS A 314 16.47 2.66 -26.82
N GLU A 315 16.64 2.82 -28.13
CA GLU A 315 16.76 4.13 -28.78
C GLU A 315 15.46 4.94 -28.61
N PHE A 316 14.32 4.28 -28.77
CA PHE A 316 13.00 4.87 -28.54
C PHE A 316 12.81 5.24 -27.07
N SER A 317 13.15 4.34 -26.14
CA SER A 317 13.07 4.64 -24.70
C SER A 317 14.00 5.78 -24.28
N ASP A 318 15.20 5.87 -24.84
CA ASP A 318 16.16 6.94 -24.55
C ASP A 318 15.63 8.28 -25.10
N SER A 319 14.97 8.27 -26.26
CA SER A 319 14.31 9.46 -26.83
C SER A 319 13.15 9.95 -25.95
N LEU A 320 12.35 9.04 -25.38
CA LEU A 320 11.30 9.39 -24.41
C LEU A 320 11.91 10.01 -23.14
N ASN A 321 13.00 9.42 -22.62
CA ASN A 321 13.72 9.98 -21.47
C ASN A 321 14.24 11.40 -21.77
N ALA A 322 14.75 11.65 -22.96
CA ALA A 322 15.21 12.98 -23.36
C ALA A 322 14.04 14.00 -23.39
N ILE A 323 12.85 13.60 -23.85
CA ILE A 323 11.64 14.45 -23.79
C ILE A 323 11.27 14.75 -22.33
N SER A 324 11.29 13.74 -21.46
CA SER A 324 11.00 13.92 -20.03
C SER A 324 11.97 14.92 -19.38
N GLN A 325 13.27 14.74 -19.61
CA GLN A 325 14.31 15.62 -19.08
C GLN A 325 14.18 17.07 -19.61
N LYS A 326 14.01 17.24 -20.92
CA LYS A 326 13.88 18.56 -21.56
C LYS A 326 12.70 19.37 -21.01
N ASN A 327 11.62 18.69 -20.61
CA ASN A 327 10.41 19.34 -20.09
C ASN A 327 10.34 19.34 -18.55
N GLY A 328 11.35 18.81 -17.86
CA GLY A 328 11.38 18.73 -16.40
C GLY A 328 10.23 17.91 -15.81
N VAL A 329 9.93 16.76 -16.42
CA VAL A 329 8.87 15.83 -16.00
C VAL A 329 9.43 14.42 -15.84
N THR A 330 8.67 13.52 -15.22
CA THR A 330 9.04 12.12 -15.09
C THR A 330 8.63 11.32 -16.33
N MET A 331 9.23 10.13 -16.52
CA MET A 331 8.79 9.17 -17.55
C MET A 331 7.30 8.81 -17.39
N PHE A 332 6.82 8.68 -16.15
CA PHE A 332 5.41 8.45 -15.86
C PHE A 332 4.52 9.55 -16.47
N MET A 333 4.85 10.82 -16.24
CA MET A 333 4.07 11.95 -16.78
C MET A 333 4.11 11.99 -18.31
N THR A 334 5.26 11.66 -18.92
CA THR A 334 5.39 11.58 -20.39
C THR A 334 4.51 10.49 -20.98
N LEU A 335 4.56 9.28 -20.43
CA LEU A 335 3.75 8.16 -20.91
C LEU A 335 2.25 8.36 -20.61
N LEU A 336 1.90 8.90 -19.44
CA LEU A 336 0.52 9.26 -19.10
C LEU A 336 -0.03 10.31 -20.06
N SER A 337 0.77 11.31 -20.45
CA SER A 337 0.34 12.30 -21.46
C SER A 337 0.07 11.67 -22.82
N ALA A 338 0.94 10.76 -23.27
CA ALA A 338 0.72 10.01 -24.51
C ALA A 338 -0.54 9.12 -24.42
N PHE A 339 -0.76 8.51 -23.27
CA PHE A 339 -1.95 7.71 -23.00
C PHE A 339 -3.23 8.54 -22.97
N ASN A 340 -3.20 9.73 -22.37
CA ASN A 340 -4.33 10.68 -22.40
C ASN A 340 -4.71 11.07 -23.83
N VAL A 341 -3.72 11.36 -24.68
CA VAL A 341 -3.96 11.62 -26.11
C VAL A 341 -4.62 10.42 -26.78
N LEU A 342 -4.13 9.20 -26.51
CA LEU A 342 -4.73 7.98 -27.05
C LEU A 342 -6.20 7.87 -26.67
N LEU A 343 -6.52 7.97 -25.37
CA LEU A 343 -7.90 7.85 -24.88
C LEU A 343 -8.80 8.95 -25.43
N TYR A 344 -8.33 10.19 -25.52
CA TYR A 344 -9.04 11.29 -26.17
C TYR A 344 -9.35 10.95 -27.64
N ARG A 345 -8.38 10.44 -28.40
CA ARG A 345 -8.59 10.12 -29.83
C ARG A 345 -9.56 8.96 -30.05
N TYR A 346 -9.65 8.01 -29.12
CA TYR A 346 -10.62 6.91 -29.20
C TYR A 346 -12.02 7.28 -28.72
N SER A 347 -12.13 8.08 -27.66
CA SER A 347 -13.41 8.40 -27.02
C SER A 347 -14.05 9.70 -27.53
N GLY A 348 -13.24 10.65 -27.99
CA GLY A 348 -13.68 12.04 -28.22
C GLY A 348 -13.99 12.82 -26.95
N GLN A 349 -13.78 12.25 -25.76
CA GLN A 349 -14.06 12.92 -24.49
C GLN A 349 -12.90 13.80 -24.06
N GLU A 350 -13.20 15.07 -23.79
CA GLU A 350 -12.20 16.06 -23.36
C GLU A 350 -11.87 15.97 -21.87
N ASN A 351 -12.74 15.36 -21.06
CA ASN A 351 -12.57 15.24 -19.61
C ASN A 351 -12.87 13.80 -19.17
N PHE A 352 -11.89 13.18 -18.50
CA PHE A 352 -12.02 11.82 -17.98
C PHE A 352 -11.05 11.58 -16.82
N THR A 353 -11.31 10.54 -16.03
CA THR A 353 -10.40 10.14 -14.94
C THR A 353 -9.75 8.78 -15.20
N ILE A 354 -8.47 8.70 -14.88
CA ILE A 354 -7.65 7.48 -14.94
C ILE A 354 -7.25 7.12 -13.51
N GLY A 355 -7.38 5.84 -13.16
CA GLY A 355 -6.80 5.32 -11.93
C GLY A 355 -5.30 5.10 -12.09
N SER A 356 -4.50 5.43 -11.09
CA SER A 356 -3.08 5.06 -11.05
C SER A 356 -2.74 4.49 -9.69
N PRO A 357 -2.22 3.24 -9.59
CA PRO A 357 -1.67 2.77 -8.34
C PRO A 357 -0.42 3.56 -7.99
N ILE A 358 -0.18 3.70 -6.69
CA ILE A 358 1.04 4.29 -6.14
C ILE A 358 1.56 3.42 -5.00
N ALA A 359 2.87 3.44 -4.76
CA ALA A 359 3.49 2.60 -3.74
C ALA A 359 3.06 2.97 -2.31
N GLY A 360 2.71 4.23 -2.03
CA GLY A 360 2.28 4.70 -0.70
C GLY A 360 3.38 4.69 0.38
N ARG A 361 4.65 4.54 -0.03
CA ARG A 361 5.84 4.52 0.83
C ARG A 361 6.51 5.88 0.87
N GLN A 362 5.90 6.84 1.56
CA GLN A 362 6.41 8.22 1.68
C GLN A 362 7.38 8.40 2.88
N GLN A 363 7.42 7.43 3.79
CA GLN A 363 8.22 7.47 5.01
C GLN A 363 9.41 6.51 4.87
N GLU A 364 10.60 6.98 5.26
CA GLU A 364 11.86 6.22 5.18
C GLU A 364 11.75 4.87 5.90
N GLU A 365 11.05 4.83 7.04
CA GLU A 365 10.86 3.63 7.85
C GLU A 365 10.06 2.53 7.13
N THR A 366 9.32 2.89 6.07
CA THR A 366 8.56 1.92 5.26
C THR A 366 9.39 1.28 4.16
N GLU A 367 10.57 1.80 3.79
CA GLU A 367 11.31 1.35 2.61
C GLU A 367 11.77 -0.12 2.69
N ALA A 368 12.15 -0.56 3.89
CA ALA A 368 12.64 -1.92 4.15
C ALA A 368 11.55 -2.88 4.68
N LEU A 369 10.30 -2.41 4.81
CA LEU A 369 9.23 -3.16 5.45
C LEU A 369 8.36 -3.90 4.43
N ILE A 370 8.07 -5.19 4.66
CA ILE A 370 7.03 -5.90 3.91
C ILE A 370 5.65 -5.42 4.38
N GLY A 371 4.73 -5.21 3.45
CA GLY A 371 3.38 -4.76 3.77
C GLY A 371 2.58 -4.31 2.56
N PHE A 372 1.29 -4.05 2.77
CA PHE A 372 0.41 -3.53 1.74
C PHE A 372 0.28 -2.00 1.83
N PHE A 373 1.14 -1.26 1.11
CA PHE A 373 1.16 0.20 1.16
C PHE A 373 0.44 0.86 -0.03
N ILE A 374 -0.01 0.06 -1.00
CA ILE A 374 -0.59 0.59 -2.24
C ILE A 374 -1.83 1.44 -1.92
N ASN A 375 -1.88 2.60 -2.57
CA ASN A 375 -3.09 3.40 -2.71
C ASN A 375 -3.37 3.67 -4.19
N THR A 376 -4.55 4.20 -4.51
CA THR A 376 -4.98 4.50 -5.88
C THR A 376 -5.28 5.99 -6.01
N LEU A 377 -4.65 6.64 -7.00
CA LEU A 377 -4.93 8.04 -7.34
C LEU A 377 -5.94 8.11 -8.49
N ALA A 378 -6.87 9.06 -8.36
CA ALA A 378 -7.83 9.41 -9.39
C ALA A 378 -7.29 10.60 -10.21
N LEU A 379 -6.56 10.31 -11.28
CA LEU A 379 -5.91 11.32 -12.12
C LEU A 379 -6.90 11.83 -13.18
N ARG A 380 -7.58 12.93 -12.86
CA ARG A 380 -8.40 13.65 -13.84
C ARG A 380 -7.52 14.26 -14.93
N SER A 381 -7.93 14.06 -16.16
CA SER A 381 -7.25 14.53 -17.36
C SER A 381 -8.19 15.37 -18.20
N GLU A 382 -7.68 16.50 -18.69
CA GLU A 382 -8.39 17.41 -19.59
C GLU A 382 -7.57 17.57 -20.88
N VAL A 383 -8.14 17.15 -22.01
CA VAL A 383 -7.50 17.15 -23.33
C VAL A 383 -8.46 17.74 -24.36
N THR A 384 -8.19 18.95 -24.85
CA THR A 384 -9.12 19.67 -25.76
C THR A 384 -8.80 19.47 -27.24
N GLY A 385 -7.64 18.87 -27.55
CA GLY A 385 -7.16 18.71 -28.93
C GLY A 385 -6.63 19.99 -29.58
N GLN A 386 -6.70 21.15 -28.89
CA GLN A 386 -6.19 22.43 -29.39
C GLN A 386 -4.76 22.74 -28.90
N GLU A 387 -4.31 22.02 -27.87
CA GLU A 387 -3.01 22.19 -27.24
C GLU A 387 -1.91 21.38 -27.92
N THR A 388 -0.68 21.90 -27.88
CA THR A 388 0.51 21.13 -28.22
C THR A 388 0.76 20.03 -27.19
N PHE A 389 1.51 18.99 -27.57
CA PHE A 389 1.88 17.93 -26.63
C PHE A 389 2.64 18.46 -25.41
N ASN A 390 3.48 19.47 -25.57
CA ASN A 390 4.24 20.05 -24.45
C ASN A 390 3.32 20.79 -23.46
N GLU A 391 2.27 21.46 -23.93
CA GLU A 391 1.29 22.11 -23.06
C GLU A 391 0.49 21.08 -22.27
N LEU A 392 0.03 20.02 -22.92
CA LEU A 392 -0.61 18.88 -22.24
C LEU A 392 0.32 18.26 -21.20
N LEU A 393 1.60 18.07 -21.54
CA LEU A 393 2.60 17.49 -20.65
C LEU A 393 2.79 18.32 -19.38
N GLN A 394 2.75 19.66 -19.48
CA GLN A 394 2.80 20.53 -18.30
C GLN A 394 1.50 20.49 -17.48
N LYS A 395 0.33 20.36 -18.12
CA LYS A 395 -0.93 20.13 -17.39
C LYS A 395 -0.92 18.80 -16.62
N VAL A 396 -0.42 17.74 -17.25
CA VAL A 396 -0.25 16.42 -16.62
C VAL A 396 0.74 16.50 -15.46
N LYS A 397 1.85 17.23 -15.61
CA LYS A 397 2.79 17.49 -14.51
C LYS A 397 2.08 18.13 -13.30
N THR A 398 1.38 19.25 -13.52
CA THR A 398 0.71 19.99 -12.44
C THR A 398 -0.35 19.15 -11.74
N SER A 399 -1.20 18.46 -12.51
CA SER A 399 -2.25 17.58 -11.94
C SER A 399 -1.66 16.40 -11.17
N THR A 400 -0.62 15.76 -11.72
CA THR A 400 0.06 14.62 -11.07
C THR A 400 0.76 15.03 -9.78
N LEU A 401 1.46 16.18 -9.76
CA LEU A 401 2.11 16.68 -8.55
C LEU A 401 1.10 17.03 -7.45
N GLY A 402 -0.01 17.70 -7.80
CA GLY A 402 -1.07 17.95 -6.84
C GLY A 402 -1.70 16.66 -6.30
N ALA A 403 -1.87 15.64 -7.14
CA ALA A 403 -2.32 14.32 -6.71
C ALA A 403 -1.33 13.66 -5.74
N TYR A 404 -0.02 13.80 -5.99
CA TYR A 404 1.04 13.28 -5.12
C TYR A 404 1.09 13.97 -3.76
N GLU A 405 0.79 15.26 -3.68
CA GLU A 405 0.71 16.00 -2.41
C GLU A 405 -0.46 15.53 -1.53
N HIS A 406 -1.48 14.92 -2.13
CA HIS A 406 -2.71 14.45 -1.46
C HIS A 406 -2.86 12.93 -1.50
N GLN A 407 -1.77 12.22 -1.80
CA GLN A 407 -1.79 10.79 -2.15
C GLN A 407 -2.07 9.83 -0.98
N GLU A 408 -1.97 10.35 0.23
CA GLU A 408 -2.24 9.66 1.48
C GLU A 408 -3.75 9.47 1.75
N VAL A 409 -4.62 10.25 1.09
CA VAL A 409 -6.08 10.09 1.23
C VAL A 409 -6.46 8.74 0.63
N PRO A 410 -7.09 7.84 1.40
CA PRO A 410 -7.51 6.55 0.88
C PRO A 410 -8.52 6.71 -0.26
N PHE A 411 -8.35 5.94 -1.34
CA PHE A 411 -9.23 6.02 -2.50
C PHE A 411 -10.72 5.85 -2.12
N GLU A 412 -11.03 5.01 -1.14
CA GLU A 412 -12.40 4.75 -0.67
C GLU A 412 -13.04 5.99 -0.08
N LYS A 413 -12.25 6.79 0.66
CA LYS A 413 -12.71 8.07 1.21
C LYS A 413 -13.00 9.07 0.10
N ILE A 414 -12.20 9.04 -0.97
CA ILE A 414 -12.48 9.83 -2.18
C ILE A 414 -13.81 9.38 -2.79
N VAL A 415 -13.98 8.08 -3.03
CA VAL A 415 -15.21 7.48 -3.59
C VAL A 415 -16.45 7.86 -2.77
N ASP A 416 -16.43 7.64 -1.46
CA ASP A 416 -17.55 7.96 -0.55
C ASP A 416 -17.92 9.46 -0.59
N SER A 417 -16.97 10.32 -0.94
CA SER A 417 -17.14 11.76 -0.95
C SER A 417 -17.63 12.33 -2.28
N VAL A 418 -17.38 11.64 -3.40
CA VAL A 418 -17.70 12.12 -4.76
C VAL A 418 -18.78 11.29 -5.45
N VAL A 419 -18.96 10.02 -5.08
CA VAL A 419 -19.92 9.10 -5.71
C VAL A 419 -21.22 9.06 -4.91
N LYS A 420 -22.31 9.55 -5.50
CA LYS A 420 -23.64 9.59 -4.86
C LYS A 420 -24.43 8.28 -4.99
N GLN A 421 -24.23 7.54 -6.09
CA GLN A 421 -24.91 6.28 -6.36
C GLN A 421 -23.88 5.25 -6.84
N ARG A 422 -23.89 4.07 -6.23
CA ARG A 422 -23.03 2.96 -6.66
C ARG A 422 -23.63 2.26 -7.88
N ASP A 423 -22.79 2.01 -8.88
CA ASP A 423 -23.10 1.22 -10.06
C ASP A 423 -22.23 -0.05 -10.02
N MET A 424 -22.86 -1.21 -9.85
CA MET A 424 -22.17 -2.51 -9.74
C MET A 424 -21.55 -2.99 -11.06
N SER A 425 -21.85 -2.33 -12.20
CA SER A 425 -21.31 -2.68 -13.51
C SER A 425 -19.95 -2.04 -13.80
N ARG A 426 -19.47 -1.12 -12.94
CA ARG A 426 -18.24 -0.37 -13.16
C ARG A 426 -17.52 -0.01 -11.86
N SER A 427 -16.20 0.13 -11.97
CA SER A 427 -15.39 0.77 -10.93
C SER A 427 -15.85 2.23 -10.71
N PRO A 428 -15.94 2.70 -9.46
CA PRO A 428 -16.26 4.09 -9.16
C PRO A 428 -15.13 5.02 -9.65
N VAL A 429 -15.48 6.25 -10.02
CA VAL A 429 -14.58 7.35 -10.42
C VAL A 429 -13.86 7.14 -11.78
N PHE A 430 -13.31 5.96 -12.07
CA PHE A 430 -12.58 5.69 -13.32
C PHE A 430 -12.79 4.25 -13.82
N GLN A 431 -12.56 4.03 -15.12
CA GLN A 431 -12.74 2.73 -15.81
C GLN A 431 -11.45 2.23 -16.47
N VAL A 432 -10.41 3.08 -16.52
CA VAL A 432 -9.10 2.76 -17.07
C VAL A 432 -8.05 3.04 -16.01
N THR A 433 -7.06 2.14 -15.93
CA THR A 433 -5.91 2.28 -15.05
C THR A 433 -4.64 2.42 -15.87
N PHE A 434 -3.78 3.35 -15.48
CA PHE A 434 -2.44 3.51 -16.03
C PHE A 434 -1.42 3.24 -14.92
N ALA A 435 -0.46 2.36 -15.17
CA ALA A 435 0.60 2.04 -14.22
C ALA A 435 1.96 1.98 -14.93
N LEU A 436 2.95 2.66 -14.35
CA LEU A 436 4.35 2.47 -14.73
C LEU A 436 5.01 1.60 -13.66
N GLN A 437 5.37 0.37 -14.02
CA GLN A 437 6.04 -0.56 -13.12
C GLN A 437 7.53 -0.21 -13.02
N ASN A 438 7.92 0.49 -11.96
CA ASN A 438 9.29 0.94 -11.70
C ASN A 438 9.78 0.53 -10.30
N THR A 439 9.33 -0.62 -9.79
CA THR A 439 9.75 -1.17 -8.49
C THR A 439 11.27 -1.42 -8.44
N PRO A 440 11.86 -1.48 -7.23
CA PRO A 440 13.28 -1.80 -7.07
C PRO A 440 13.63 -3.10 -7.80
N LYS A 441 14.80 -3.11 -8.44
CA LYS A 441 15.27 -4.30 -9.14
C LYS A 441 15.43 -5.45 -8.14
N VAL A 442 14.87 -6.60 -8.49
CA VAL A 442 15.15 -7.85 -7.80
C VAL A 442 16.62 -8.22 -8.10
N PRO A 443 17.45 -8.49 -7.08
CA PRO A 443 18.86 -8.82 -7.24
C PRO A 443 19.10 -10.16 -7.94
#